data_AF-A0AAN8F015-F1
#
_entry.id   AF-A0AAN8F015-F1
#
_cell.length_a   1.000
_cell.length_b   1.000
_cell.length_c   1.000
_cell.angle_alpha   90.00
_cell.angle_beta   90.00
_cell.angle_gamma   90.00
#
_symmetry.space_group_name_H-M   'P 1'
#
loop_
_entity.id
_entity.type
_entity.pdbx_description
1 polymer ?
#
loop_
_entity_poly.entity_id
_entity_poly.type
_entity_poly.pdbx_seq_one_letter_code
_entity_poly.pdbx_strand_id
1 'polypeptide(L)'
;MSYAFLFENFENAATPQQCEIIGSIPTWLQGTMVRNGPGMFKIGDTEYKHWFDGMAYIQRYHFEDGKMFYSARYLETQDYKMNLKANRIICSSFGTLEFPDPCKTLFQRLFSYFIPERRCIDNTSVAFVTAGDGVYALTESPRLVRIDIDNLDYLDEVDIRKEAKVSLHTWTAHFHSDHDGNLYNIGTIMGHCYVFTKTTNPLHVEGMELFLKIMHN
;
A
#
# COMPACT_ATOMS: atom_id res chain seq x y z
N MET A 1 -10.45 0.31 -27.03
CA MET A 1 -10.70 0.53 -25.59
C MET A 1 -10.43 1.98 -25.25
N SER A 2 -11.28 2.62 -24.44
CA SER A 2 -11.08 3.98 -23.93
C SER A 2 -10.17 3.96 -22.71
N TYR A 3 -9.39 5.00 -22.42
CA TYR A 3 -8.58 5.06 -21.19
C TYR A 3 -9.42 5.10 -19.90
N ALA A 4 -10.74 5.33 -20.01
CA ALA A 4 -11.64 5.41 -18.87
C ALA A 4 -11.66 4.14 -17.99
N PHE A 5 -11.41 2.95 -18.57
CA PHE A 5 -11.39 1.70 -17.79
C PHE A 5 -10.31 1.68 -16.69
N LEU A 6 -9.27 2.52 -16.82
CA LEU A 6 -8.21 2.65 -15.81
C LEU A 6 -8.72 3.25 -14.48
N PHE A 7 -9.91 3.83 -14.50
CA PHE A 7 -10.54 4.51 -13.36
C PHE A 7 -11.86 3.84 -12.93
N GLU A 8 -12.09 2.59 -13.35
CA GLU A 8 -13.24 1.77 -12.96
C GLU A 8 -12.85 0.79 -11.85
N ASN A 9 -13.84 0.19 -11.19
CA ASN A 9 -13.62 -0.84 -10.20
C ASN A 9 -13.23 -2.16 -10.89
N PHE A 10 -12.12 -2.77 -10.47
CA PHE A 10 -11.73 -4.10 -10.95
C PHE A 10 -12.40 -5.22 -10.14
N GLU A 11 -12.53 -6.38 -10.76
CA GLU A 11 -12.96 -7.61 -10.09
C GLU A 11 -11.75 -8.43 -9.66
N ASN A 12 -11.81 -9.03 -8.47
CA ASN A 12 -10.75 -9.93 -8.01
C ASN A 12 -10.62 -11.15 -8.93
N ALA A 13 -9.39 -11.47 -9.31
CA ALA A 13 -8.99 -12.75 -9.90
C ALA A 13 -8.14 -13.52 -8.88
N ALA A 14 -8.80 -13.98 -7.80
CA ALA A 14 -8.11 -14.58 -6.65
C ALA A 14 -7.43 -15.92 -6.98
N THR A 15 -8.01 -16.71 -7.88
CA THR A 15 -7.40 -17.95 -8.36
C THR A 15 -6.47 -17.63 -9.54
N PRO A 16 -5.19 -18.05 -9.51
CA PRO A 16 -4.29 -17.89 -10.64
C PRO A 16 -4.83 -18.50 -11.93
N GLN A 17 -4.91 -17.69 -12.97
CA GLN A 17 -5.38 -18.07 -14.29
C GLN A 17 -4.20 -18.12 -15.26
N GLN A 18 -4.04 -19.24 -15.96
CA GLN A 18 -3.03 -19.33 -17.02
C GLN A 18 -3.43 -18.42 -18.19
N CYS A 19 -2.53 -17.54 -18.61
CA CYS A 19 -2.74 -16.64 -19.73
C CYS A 19 -2.41 -17.30 -21.07
N GLU A 20 -3.11 -16.87 -22.13
CA GLU A 20 -2.72 -17.15 -23.50
C GLU A 20 -1.44 -16.38 -23.84
N ILE A 21 -0.46 -17.08 -24.43
CA ILE A 21 0.83 -16.50 -24.79
C ILE A 21 0.86 -16.20 -26.29
N ILE A 22 1.10 -14.94 -26.63
CA ILE A 22 1.43 -14.51 -28.00
C ILE A 22 2.94 -14.32 -28.08
N GLY A 23 3.62 -15.12 -28.90
CA GLY A 23 5.09 -15.16 -28.99
C GLY A 23 5.70 -16.23 -28.09
N SER A 24 6.85 -15.95 -27.47
CA SER A 24 7.56 -16.92 -26.61
C SER A 24 8.09 -16.26 -25.34
N ILE A 25 7.84 -16.89 -24.19
CA ILE A 25 8.45 -16.50 -22.92
C ILE A 25 9.91 -16.96 -22.92
N PRO A 26 10.88 -16.06 -22.61
CA PRO A 26 12.28 -16.46 -22.50
C PRO A 26 12.49 -17.54 -21.43
N THR A 27 13.31 -18.55 -21.72
CA THR A 27 13.51 -19.70 -20.82
C THR A 27 14.13 -19.32 -19.46
N TRP A 28 14.88 -18.22 -19.43
CA TRP A 28 15.49 -17.68 -18.21
C TRP A 28 14.50 -16.88 -17.34
N LEU A 29 13.31 -16.53 -17.86
CA LEU A 29 12.32 -15.77 -17.12
C LEU A 29 11.51 -16.72 -16.24
N GLN A 30 11.87 -16.76 -14.96
CA GLN A 30 11.22 -17.57 -13.93
C GLN A 30 10.99 -16.69 -12.70
N GLY A 31 9.81 -16.74 -12.11
CA GLY A 31 9.47 -16.00 -10.90
C GLY A 31 8.28 -15.07 -11.05
N THR A 32 8.13 -14.16 -10.08
CA THR A 32 6.91 -13.36 -9.91
C THR A 32 7.20 -11.88 -10.03
N MET A 33 6.45 -11.19 -10.91
CA MET A 33 6.33 -9.74 -10.89
C MET A 33 5.02 -9.36 -10.20
N VAL A 34 5.09 -8.44 -9.24
CA VAL A 34 3.91 -7.81 -8.65
C VAL A 34 3.85 -6.33 -9.01
N ARG A 35 2.63 -5.84 -9.24
CA ARG A 35 2.33 -4.43 -9.44
C ARG A 35 1.22 -4.02 -8.49
N ASN A 36 1.31 -2.80 -8.00
CA ASN A 36 0.28 -2.19 -7.16
C ASN A 36 -0.28 -0.97 -7.87
N GLY A 37 -1.49 -0.59 -7.48
CA GLY A 37 -2.18 0.58 -7.99
C GLY A 37 -3.58 0.69 -7.41
N PRO A 38 -4.25 1.83 -7.64
CA PRO A 38 -5.67 1.97 -7.31
C PRO A 38 -6.50 1.09 -8.26
N GLY A 39 -7.40 0.29 -7.70
CA GLY A 39 -8.33 -0.55 -8.47
C GLY A 39 -9.80 -0.40 -8.11
N MET A 40 -10.14 0.37 -7.07
CA MET A 40 -11.52 0.68 -6.70
C MET A 40 -11.67 2.18 -6.51
N PHE A 41 -12.50 2.80 -7.35
CA PHE A 41 -12.74 4.25 -7.37
C PHE A 41 -14.13 4.63 -6.85
N LYS A 42 -15.05 3.67 -6.72
CA LYS A 42 -16.42 3.88 -6.24
C LYS A 42 -16.80 2.85 -5.18
N ILE A 43 -17.46 3.31 -4.11
CA ILE A 43 -17.97 2.45 -3.03
C ILE A 43 -19.39 2.93 -2.69
N GLY A 44 -20.39 2.08 -2.93
CA GLY A 44 -21.80 2.48 -2.88
C GLY A 44 -22.07 3.68 -3.78
N ASP A 45 -22.67 4.73 -3.20
CA ASP A 45 -23.00 5.99 -3.90
C ASP A 45 -21.89 7.05 -3.79
N THR A 46 -20.72 6.69 -3.25
CA THR A 46 -19.57 7.60 -3.09
C THR A 46 -18.44 7.25 -4.04
N GLU A 47 -17.72 8.27 -4.51
CA GLU A 47 -16.58 8.13 -5.42
C GLU A 47 -15.36 8.91 -4.93
N TYR A 48 -14.18 8.36 -5.21
CA TYR A 48 -12.90 9.02 -4.99
C TYR A 48 -12.66 10.13 -6.01
N LYS A 49 -12.09 11.24 -5.55
CA LYS A 49 -11.86 12.45 -6.35
C LYS A 49 -10.45 12.54 -6.92
N HIS A 50 -9.52 11.75 -6.39
CA HIS A 50 -8.13 11.73 -6.81
C HIS A 50 -7.70 10.31 -7.16
N TRP A 51 -6.84 10.19 -8.18
CA TRP A 51 -6.37 8.89 -8.67
C TRP A 51 -5.69 8.06 -7.58
N PHE A 52 -4.89 8.70 -6.72
CA PHE A 52 -4.20 8.04 -5.59
C PHE A 52 -5.12 7.57 -4.46
N ASP A 53 -6.39 7.96 -4.44
CA ASP A 53 -7.28 7.57 -3.34
C ASP A 53 -7.91 6.19 -3.54
N GLY A 54 -7.88 5.66 -4.77
CA GLY A 54 -8.47 4.35 -5.04
C GLY A 54 -7.81 3.23 -4.24
N MET A 55 -8.59 2.19 -3.91
CA MET A 55 -8.11 1.10 -3.05
C MET A 55 -6.98 0.31 -3.71
N ALA A 56 -5.96 -0.04 -2.94
CA ALA A 56 -4.85 -0.87 -3.35
C ALA A 56 -5.34 -2.19 -3.98
N TYR A 57 -4.92 -2.41 -5.22
CA TYR A 57 -5.24 -3.57 -6.03
C TYR A 57 -3.94 -4.17 -6.57
N ILE A 58 -3.61 -5.34 -6.03
CA ILE A 58 -2.34 -6.01 -6.32
C ILE A 58 -2.55 -6.93 -7.50
N GLN A 59 -1.66 -6.81 -8.50
CA GLN A 59 -1.62 -7.65 -9.69
C GLN A 59 -0.35 -8.49 -9.67
N ARG A 60 -0.49 -9.80 -9.87
CA ARG A 60 0.58 -10.79 -9.85
C ARG A 60 0.71 -11.46 -11.22
N TYR A 61 1.93 -11.46 -11.73
CA TYR A 61 2.34 -12.06 -13.00
C TYR A 61 3.43 -13.09 -12.69
N HIS A 62 3.07 -14.37 -12.70
CA HIS A 62 3.98 -15.45 -12.33
C HIS A 62 4.39 -16.25 -13.56
N PHE A 63 5.69 -16.39 -13.76
CA PHE A 63 6.29 -17.09 -14.89
C PHE A 63 6.93 -18.38 -14.39
N GLU A 64 6.50 -19.51 -14.97
CA GLU A 64 7.03 -20.83 -14.68
C GLU A 64 6.94 -21.71 -15.94
N ASP A 65 8.02 -22.41 -16.30
CA ASP A 65 8.05 -23.38 -17.39
C ASP A 65 7.46 -22.88 -18.73
N GLY A 66 7.77 -21.63 -19.09
CA GLY A 66 7.28 -21.01 -20.33
C GLY A 66 5.78 -20.67 -20.32
N LYS A 67 5.14 -20.71 -19.16
CA LYS A 67 3.76 -20.27 -18.92
C LYS A 67 3.75 -18.99 -18.11
N MET A 68 2.64 -18.27 -18.18
CA MET A 68 2.37 -17.11 -17.33
C MET A 68 1.01 -17.27 -16.66
N PHE A 69 0.96 -17.03 -15.36
CA PHE A 69 -0.26 -17.05 -14.56
C PHE A 69 -0.54 -15.65 -14.02
N TYR A 70 -1.78 -15.19 -14.21
CA TYR A 70 -2.28 -13.93 -13.68
C TYR A 70 -3.20 -14.16 -12.50
N SER A 71 -3.03 -13.37 -11.45
CA SER A 71 -3.99 -13.27 -10.34
C SER A 71 -3.95 -11.84 -9.83
N ALA A 72 -5.06 -11.39 -9.26
CA ALA A 72 -5.12 -10.05 -8.72
C ALA A 72 -6.21 -9.94 -7.66
N ARG A 73 -5.98 -9.09 -6.66
CA ARG A 73 -6.98 -8.81 -5.63
C ARG A 73 -6.78 -7.48 -4.94
N TYR A 74 -7.85 -6.98 -4.34
CA TYR A 74 -7.76 -5.90 -3.36
C TYR A 74 -6.95 -6.32 -2.14
N LEU A 75 -6.10 -5.41 -1.67
CA LEU A 75 -5.41 -5.57 -0.40
C LEU A 75 -6.37 -5.20 0.74
N GLU A 76 -6.66 -6.17 1.60
CA GLU A 76 -7.70 -6.03 2.63
C GLU A 76 -7.22 -5.31 3.90
N THR A 77 -6.78 -4.06 3.71
CA THR A 77 -6.36 -3.13 4.77
C THR A 77 -7.54 -2.71 5.65
N GLN A 78 -7.30 -2.00 6.75
CA GLN A 78 -8.38 -1.46 7.57
C GLN A 78 -9.19 -0.42 6.79
N ASP A 79 -8.54 0.44 6.01
CA ASP A 79 -9.21 1.38 5.10
C ASP A 79 -10.22 0.66 4.18
N TYR A 80 -9.75 -0.40 3.50
CA TYR A 80 -10.60 -1.24 2.65
C TYR A 80 -11.78 -1.83 3.43
N LYS A 81 -11.51 -2.54 4.53
CA LYS A 81 -12.54 -3.22 5.33
C LYS A 81 -13.58 -2.25 5.87
N MET A 82 -13.15 -1.08 6.34
CA MET A 82 -14.03 -0.07 6.90
C MET A 82 -14.97 0.53 5.85
N ASN A 83 -14.44 0.92 4.68
CA ASN A 83 -15.27 1.50 3.62
C ASN A 83 -16.22 0.49 2.98
N LEU A 84 -15.76 -0.75 2.76
CA LEU A 84 -16.61 -1.83 2.23
C LEU A 84 -17.73 -2.19 3.22
N LYS A 85 -17.43 -2.30 4.52
CA LYS A 85 -18.45 -2.54 5.56
C LYS A 85 -19.49 -1.42 5.65
N ALA A 86 -19.07 -0.17 5.45
CA ALA A 86 -19.96 0.98 5.47
C ALA A 86 -20.72 1.18 4.15
N ASN A 87 -20.36 0.45 3.08
CA ASN A 87 -20.83 0.66 1.72
C ASN A 87 -20.72 2.13 1.25
N ARG A 88 -19.68 2.83 1.70
CA ARG A 88 -19.33 4.22 1.34
C ARG A 88 -17.94 4.60 1.85
N ILE A 89 -17.34 5.64 1.28
CA ILE A 89 -16.05 6.20 1.73
C ILE A 89 -16.25 6.93 3.07
N ILE A 90 -15.73 6.34 4.14
CA ILE A 90 -15.77 6.85 5.52
C ILE A 90 -14.38 7.18 6.09
N CYS A 91 -13.31 6.69 5.47
CA CYS A 91 -11.93 7.09 5.76
C CYS A 91 -11.53 8.24 4.83
N SER A 92 -10.86 9.26 5.36
CA SER A 92 -10.28 10.32 4.52
C SER A 92 -8.99 9.83 3.85
N SER A 93 -8.83 10.11 2.56
CA SER A 93 -7.65 9.80 1.75
C SER A 93 -6.91 11.08 1.32
N PHE A 94 -6.01 11.01 0.34
CA PHE A 94 -5.16 12.12 -0.11
C PHE A 94 -5.98 13.29 -0.68
N GLY A 95 -6.86 13.02 -1.65
CA GLY A 95 -7.68 14.04 -2.32
C GLY A 95 -9.17 13.98 -2.00
N THR A 96 -9.59 13.00 -1.21
CA THR A 96 -10.99 12.73 -0.86
C THR A 96 -11.16 12.80 0.65
N LEU A 97 -11.80 13.86 1.12
CA LEU A 97 -12.22 13.96 2.52
C LEU A 97 -13.42 13.06 2.78
N GLU A 98 -13.53 12.56 4.02
CA GLU A 98 -14.66 11.73 4.45
C GLU A 98 -16.01 12.38 4.08
N PHE A 99 -16.94 11.58 3.57
CA PHE A 99 -18.30 12.06 3.36
C PHE A 99 -19.01 12.11 4.71
N PRO A 100 -19.58 13.27 5.10
CA PRO A 100 -20.25 13.39 6.38
C PRO A 100 -21.38 12.37 6.47
N ASP A 101 -21.38 11.61 7.55
CA ASP A 101 -22.38 10.59 7.83
C ASP A 101 -23.81 11.19 7.81
N PRO A 102 -24.69 10.75 6.89
CA PRO A 102 -26.04 11.28 6.80
C PRO A 102 -26.88 10.94 8.03
N CYS A 103 -26.49 9.92 8.80
CA CYS A 103 -27.15 9.52 10.04
C CYS A 103 -26.71 10.36 11.25
N LYS A 104 -25.70 11.23 11.12
CA LYS A 104 -25.25 12.11 12.20
C LYS A 104 -26.01 13.44 12.16
N THR A 105 -26.54 13.85 13.32
CA THR A 105 -27.14 15.19 13.49
C THR A 105 -26.12 16.30 13.23
N LEU A 106 -26.56 17.53 12.94
CA LEU A 106 -25.65 18.66 12.67
C LEU A 106 -24.60 18.87 13.79
N PHE A 107 -25.01 18.63 15.04
CA PHE A 107 -24.13 18.68 16.21
C PHE A 107 -23.11 17.52 16.24
N GLN A 108 -23.54 16.30 15.93
CA GLN A 108 -22.63 15.15 15.81
C GLN A 108 -21.68 15.28 14.61
N ARG A 109 -22.10 15.93 13.53
CA ARG A 109 -21.24 16.28 12.39
C ARG A 109 -20.15 17.27 12.82
N LEU A 110 -20.51 18.30 13.60
CA LEU A 110 -19.55 19.24 14.17
C LEU A 110 -18.56 18.54 15.12
N PHE A 111 -19.03 17.67 16.01
CA PHE A 111 -18.18 16.88 16.91
C PHE A 111 -17.27 15.89 16.16
N SER A 112 -17.69 15.38 15.01
CA SER A 112 -16.88 14.45 14.20
C SER A 112 -15.60 15.11 13.67
N TYR A 113 -15.61 16.42 13.40
CA TYR A 113 -14.40 17.16 13.02
C TYR A 113 -13.34 17.21 14.14
N PHE A 114 -13.76 17.04 15.39
CA PHE A 114 -12.87 17.03 16.56
C PHE A 114 -12.44 15.61 16.97
N ILE A 115 -12.89 14.56 16.25
CA ILE A 115 -12.46 13.17 16.47
C ILE A 115 -11.28 12.90 15.53
N PRO A 116 -10.03 12.77 16.03
CA PRO A 116 -8.84 12.60 15.20
C PRO A 116 -8.74 11.23 14.50
N GLU A 117 -9.70 10.32 14.71
CA GLU A 117 -9.52 8.87 14.58
C GLU A 117 -9.98 8.25 13.25
N ARG A 118 -10.42 9.03 12.24
CA ARG A 118 -10.92 8.46 10.97
C ARG A 118 -10.00 8.64 9.76
N ARG A 119 -8.70 8.80 10.00
CA ARG A 119 -7.68 8.72 8.95
C ARG A 119 -7.14 7.31 8.89
N CYS A 120 -7.67 6.53 7.96
CA CYS A 120 -7.09 5.25 7.57
C CYS A 120 -5.94 5.58 6.62
N ILE A 121 -4.70 5.47 7.10
CA ILE A 121 -3.50 5.84 6.34
C ILE A 121 -2.79 4.61 5.77
N ASP A 122 -3.45 3.46 5.79
CA ASP A 122 -2.92 2.15 5.42
C ASP A 122 -3.35 1.71 4.01
N ASN A 123 -3.97 2.56 3.18
CA ASN A 123 -4.16 2.28 1.75
C ASN A 123 -2.80 2.33 1.01
N THR A 124 -2.08 1.22 1.06
CA THR A 124 -0.76 1.02 0.47
C THR A 124 -0.86 0.68 -1.01
N SER A 125 -1.26 1.63 -1.86
CA SER A 125 -1.58 1.42 -3.29
C SER A 125 -0.45 1.81 -4.26
N VAL A 126 0.74 2.18 -3.78
CA VAL A 126 1.75 2.88 -4.60
C VAL A 126 2.85 1.94 -5.10
N ALA A 127 3.56 1.27 -4.18
CA ALA A 127 4.77 0.52 -4.51
C ALA A 127 4.95 -0.71 -3.61
N PHE A 128 6.03 -1.44 -3.84
CA PHE A 128 6.50 -2.52 -2.99
C PHE A 128 7.96 -2.30 -2.58
N VAL A 129 8.34 -2.86 -1.44
CA VAL A 129 9.74 -3.06 -1.04
C VAL A 129 9.93 -4.46 -0.50
N THR A 130 11.11 -5.03 -0.73
CA THR A 130 11.54 -6.28 -0.11
C THR A 130 12.44 -5.97 1.07
N ALA A 131 12.11 -6.50 2.24
CA ALA A 131 12.94 -6.43 3.44
C ALA A 131 13.14 -7.85 3.97
N GLY A 132 14.35 -8.39 3.80
CA GLY A 132 14.62 -9.80 4.08
C GLY A 132 13.82 -10.72 3.15
N ASP A 133 13.03 -11.62 3.74
CA ASP A 133 12.12 -12.54 3.05
C ASP A 133 10.69 -11.96 2.86
N GLY A 134 10.42 -10.78 3.41
CA GLY A 134 9.11 -10.13 3.35
C GLY A 134 8.97 -9.17 2.18
N VAL A 135 7.78 -9.15 1.56
CA VAL A 135 7.36 -8.14 0.57
C VAL A 135 6.30 -7.26 1.20
N TYR A 136 6.52 -5.94 1.14
CA TYR A 136 5.68 -4.94 1.80
C TYR A 136 5.09 -3.97 0.78
N ALA A 137 3.77 -3.84 0.78
CA ALA A 137 3.04 -2.81 0.03
C ALA A 137 3.20 -1.44 0.72
N LEU A 138 3.32 -0.39 -0.08
CA LEU A 138 3.66 0.96 0.36
C LEU A 138 2.68 2.01 -0.14
N THR A 139 2.54 3.07 0.66
CA THR A 139 2.07 4.41 0.26
C THR A 139 3.00 5.44 0.89
N GLU A 140 2.67 6.73 0.84
CA GLU A 140 3.49 7.80 1.43
C GLU A 140 3.29 8.00 2.94
N SER A 141 2.64 7.04 3.59
CA SER A 141 2.41 7.01 5.02
C SER A 141 3.50 6.20 5.73
N PRO A 142 3.69 6.38 7.05
CA PRO A 142 4.63 5.57 7.83
C PRO A 142 4.16 4.12 8.08
N ARG A 143 3.17 3.62 7.32
CA ARG A 143 2.65 2.25 7.44
C ARG A 143 2.99 1.43 6.21
N LEU A 144 3.38 0.18 6.46
CA LEU A 144 3.67 -0.83 5.45
C LEU A 144 2.78 -2.03 5.71
N VAL A 145 2.34 -2.69 4.64
CA VAL A 145 1.53 -3.90 4.76
C VAL A 145 2.29 -5.06 4.16
N ARG A 146 2.62 -6.07 4.95
CA ARG A 146 3.23 -7.30 4.44
C ARG A 146 2.20 -8.10 3.69
N ILE A 147 2.60 -8.62 2.53
CA ILE A 147 1.77 -9.48 1.69
C ILE A 147 2.39 -10.86 1.53
N ASP A 148 1.54 -11.86 1.34
CA ASP A 148 1.93 -13.15 0.82
C ASP A 148 2.05 -13.05 -0.70
N ILE A 149 3.22 -13.40 -1.25
CA ILE A 149 3.51 -13.21 -2.67
C ILE A 149 2.82 -14.24 -3.56
N ASP A 150 2.35 -15.36 -3.00
CA ASP A 150 1.77 -16.47 -3.74
C ASP A 150 0.26 -16.32 -3.88
N ASN A 151 -0.43 -15.82 -2.85
CA ASN A 151 -1.89 -15.65 -2.83
C ASN A 151 -2.36 -14.18 -2.68
N LEU A 152 -1.43 -13.23 -2.51
CA LEU A 152 -1.67 -11.80 -2.33
C LEU A 152 -2.47 -11.43 -1.07
N ASP A 153 -2.55 -12.33 -0.09
CA ASP A 153 -3.20 -12.06 1.18
C ASP A 153 -2.46 -10.97 1.97
N TYR A 154 -3.26 -10.19 2.70
CA TYR A 154 -2.77 -9.34 3.78
C TYR A 154 -2.22 -10.25 4.89
N LEU A 155 -0.98 -10.02 5.32
CA LEU A 155 -0.37 -10.75 6.43
C LEU A 155 -0.34 -9.91 7.71
N ASP A 156 0.42 -8.82 7.70
CA ASP A 156 0.59 -7.93 8.86
C ASP A 156 0.80 -6.46 8.43
N GLU A 157 0.81 -5.56 9.41
CA GLU A 157 1.13 -4.14 9.21
C GLU A 157 2.29 -3.75 10.13
N VAL A 158 3.24 -3.00 9.58
CA VAL A 158 4.32 -2.38 10.32
C VAL A 158 4.10 -0.86 10.35
N ASP A 159 4.16 -0.27 11.54
CA ASP A 159 4.17 1.17 11.72
C ASP A 159 5.59 1.62 12.08
N ILE A 160 6.31 2.20 11.13
CA ILE A 160 7.73 2.51 11.31
C ILE A 160 7.95 3.48 12.48
N ARG A 161 6.96 4.32 12.82
CA ARG A 161 7.06 5.24 13.97
C ARG A 161 7.27 4.49 15.28
N LYS A 162 6.66 3.31 15.42
CA LYS A 162 6.78 2.47 16.61
C LYS A 162 8.13 1.76 16.65
N GLU A 163 8.52 1.17 15.53
CA GLU A 163 9.79 0.43 15.42
C GLU A 163 11.01 1.35 15.58
N ALA A 164 11.00 2.47 14.87
CA ALA A 164 12.08 3.45 14.86
C ALA A 164 12.04 4.43 16.05
N LYS A 165 10.95 4.47 16.82
CA LYS A 165 10.70 5.46 17.88
C LYS A 165 10.92 6.91 17.40
N VAL A 166 10.51 7.19 16.16
CA VAL A 166 10.56 8.53 15.57
C VAL A 166 9.15 9.03 15.27
N SER A 167 8.95 10.34 15.41
CA SER A 167 7.77 10.97 14.85
C SER A 167 7.94 11.05 13.34
N LEU A 168 6.95 10.60 12.57
CA LEU A 168 6.88 10.75 11.13
C LEU A 168 5.44 11.07 10.73
N HIS A 169 5.28 12.07 9.87
CA HIS A 169 3.99 12.40 9.25
C HIS A 169 3.87 11.73 7.89
N THR A 170 4.95 11.70 7.12
CA THR A 170 5.06 11.03 5.82
C THR A 170 6.34 10.21 5.76
N TRP A 171 6.34 9.17 4.93
CA TRP A 171 7.50 8.34 4.63
C TRP A 171 7.36 7.83 3.20
N THR A 172 8.36 7.99 2.34
CA THR A 172 8.13 7.77 0.90
C THR A 172 7.89 6.30 0.57
N ALA A 173 7.15 6.04 -0.52
CA ALA A 173 6.97 4.69 -1.06
C ALA A 173 8.18 4.18 -1.86
N HIS A 174 9.28 4.95 -1.94
CA HIS A 174 10.39 4.70 -2.86
C HIS A 174 11.70 4.52 -2.08
N PHE A 175 11.95 3.27 -1.68
CA PHE A 175 13.19 2.89 -1.03
C PHE A 175 14.33 2.77 -2.02
N HIS A 176 15.54 3.12 -1.56
CA HIS A 176 16.78 2.69 -2.18
C HIS A 176 17.37 1.51 -1.39
N SER A 177 18.07 0.61 -2.08
CA SER A 177 18.80 -0.48 -1.44
C SER A 177 20.29 -0.43 -1.77
N ASP A 178 21.12 -0.91 -0.84
CA ASP A 178 22.53 -1.21 -1.12
C ASP A 178 22.74 -2.70 -1.47
N HIS A 179 23.99 -3.07 -1.75
CA HIS A 179 24.34 -4.44 -2.15
C HIS A 179 24.08 -5.50 -1.06
N ASP A 180 23.99 -5.09 0.21
CA ASP A 180 23.70 -5.99 1.33
C ASP A 180 22.18 -6.11 1.55
N GLY A 181 21.38 -5.45 0.71
CA GLY A 181 19.93 -5.38 0.88
C GLY A 181 19.50 -4.49 2.05
N ASN A 182 20.37 -3.61 2.57
CA ASN A 182 19.90 -2.59 3.50
C ASN A 182 19.05 -1.58 2.75
N LEU A 183 18.00 -1.10 3.40
CA LEU A 183 17.04 -0.17 2.81
C LEU A 183 17.27 1.25 3.35
N TYR A 184 17.17 2.22 2.47
CA TYR A 184 17.28 3.65 2.76
C TYR A 184 16.01 4.36 2.32
N ASN A 185 15.48 5.22 3.19
CA ASN A 185 14.28 6.00 2.88
C ASN A 185 14.34 7.36 3.58
N ILE A 186 13.45 8.25 3.17
CA ILE A 186 13.28 9.59 3.72
C ILE A 186 11.83 9.79 4.16
N GLY A 187 11.64 10.50 5.26
CA GLY A 187 10.33 10.90 5.75
C GLY A 187 10.34 12.33 6.28
N THR A 188 9.16 12.84 6.60
CA THR A 188 9.01 14.23 7.06
C THR A 188 8.38 14.30 8.44
N ILE A 189 8.93 15.16 9.28
CA ILE A 189 8.26 15.71 10.46
C ILE A 189 7.74 17.10 10.06
N MET A 190 6.45 17.22 9.77
CA MET A 190 5.85 18.47 9.28
C MET A 190 6.16 19.63 10.22
N GLY A 191 6.69 20.72 9.66
CA GLY A 191 7.10 21.91 10.42
C GLY A 191 8.48 21.82 11.10
N HIS A 192 9.21 20.72 10.97
CA HIS A 192 10.49 20.52 11.65
C HIS A 192 11.63 20.14 10.70
N CYS A 193 11.67 18.90 10.20
CA CYS A 193 12.81 18.39 9.44
C CYS A 193 12.46 17.17 8.58
N TYR A 194 13.44 16.77 7.77
CA TYR A 194 13.46 15.48 7.08
C TYR A 194 14.24 14.45 7.90
N VAL A 195 13.78 13.21 7.92
CA VAL A 195 14.40 12.09 8.61
C VAL A 195 14.87 11.07 7.58
N PHE A 196 16.17 10.77 7.59
CA PHE A 196 16.73 9.68 6.79
C PHE A 196 16.80 8.41 7.65
N THR A 197 16.25 7.32 7.12
CA THR A 197 16.14 6.04 7.82
C THR A 197 16.97 4.99 7.09
N LYS A 198 17.76 4.20 7.83
CA LYS A 198 18.35 2.95 7.33
C LYS A 198 17.70 1.76 8.05
N THR A 199 17.17 0.84 7.28
CA THR A 199 16.72 -0.47 7.76
C THR A 199 17.76 -1.50 7.37
N THR A 200 18.41 -2.11 8.36
CA THR A 200 19.39 -3.17 8.13
C THR A 200 18.70 -4.42 7.61
N ASN A 201 19.28 -5.10 6.63
CA ASN A 201 18.71 -6.34 6.11
C ASN A 201 18.64 -7.39 7.25
N PRO A 202 17.43 -7.87 7.63
CA PRO A 202 17.28 -8.79 8.76
C PRO A 202 17.98 -10.14 8.53
N LEU A 203 18.30 -10.52 7.29
CA LEU A 203 19.06 -11.73 6.98
C LEU A 203 20.55 -11.64 7.38
N HIS A 204 21.04 -10.44 7.70
CA HIS A 204 22.44 -10.19 8.04
C HIS A 204 22.65 -9.77 9.50
N VAL A 205 21.61 -9.77 10.34
CA VAL A 205 21.72 -9.33 11.74
C VAL A 205 21.28 -10.43 12.71
N GLU A 206 22.16 -10.82 13.62
CA GLU A 206 21.75 -11.44 14.89
C GLU A 206 21.17 -10.34 15.79
N GLY A 207 19.86 -10.07 15.65
CA GLY A 207 19.15 -9.06 16.44
C GLY A 207 18.81 -7.79 15.65
N MET A 208 17.58 -7.30 15.77
CA MET A 208 17.05 -6.22 14.93
C MET A 208 17.59 -4.84 15.36
N GLU A 209 18.76 -4.41 14.90
CA GLU A 209 19.23 -3.03 15.05
C GLU A 209 18.81 -2.16 13.87
N LEU A 210 17.79 -1.33 14.10
CA LEU A 210 17.38 -0.26 13.19
C LEU A 210 18.28 0.97 13.44
N PHE A 211 19.25 1.22 12.55
CA PHE A 211 20.15 2.38 12.66
C PHE A 211 19.52 3.61 12.01
N LEU A 212 18.97 4.52 12.82
CA LEU A 212 18.47 5.81 12.35
C LEU A 212 19.53 6.90 12.50
N LYS A 213 19.83 7.60 11.41
CA LYS A 213 20.66 8.81 11.45
C LYS A 213 19.79 10.02 11.12
N ILE A 214 19.38 10.75 12.16
CA ILE A 214 18.70 12.04 12.00
C ILE A 214 19.78 13.05 11.58
N MET A 215 19.73 13.51 10.32
CA MET A 215 20.57 14.61 9.87
C MET A 215 19.80 15.91 10.07
N HIS A 216 20.32 16.80 10.91
CA HIS A 216 19.87 18.18 11.01
C HIS A 216 20.67 19.03 10.02
N ASN A 217 19.98 19.91 9.28
CA ASN A 217 20.63 21.01 8.56
C ASN A 217 21.05 22.10 9.53
#